data_AF-A0A0A2LRR7-F1
#
_entry.id   AF-A0A0A2LRR7-F1
#
_cell.length_a   1.000
_cell.length_b   1.000
_cell.length_c   1.000
_cell.angle_alpha   90.00
_cell.angle_beta   90.00
_cell.angle_gamma   90.00
#
_symmetry.space_group_name_H-M   'P 1'
#
loop_
_entity.id
_entity.type
_entity.pdbx_description
1 polymer ?
#
loop_
_entity_poly.entity_id
_entity_poly.type
_entity_poly.pdbx_seq_one_letter_code
_entity_poly.pdbx_strand_id
1 'polypeptide(L)'
;MKKSLLLLFSLALFTACSGDSNTQSVNDDQQLPTANKVLLLKVDLLTNAFEGGKELTFPDNGNFTISTDFNPAGDFGDITLIYEEVSETIFAGDIIWMGLGQMTFPESINTPEEFTVIQNPVSQPDESQFALVSVDEPATSPFLSDIDYEAIWSSISNLAVVKQYRESNPDAKINLFLYTPSVGVGDPAEWDWFVILKN
;
A
#
# COMPACT_ATOMS: atom_id res chain seq x y z
N MET A 1 -71.20 -29.28 -37.72
CA MET A 1 -69.93 -29.12 -38.47
C MET A 1 -69.58 -27.64 -38.51
N LYS A 2 -68.32 -27.30 -38.16
CA LYS A 2 -67.47 -26.17 -38.61
C LYS A 2 -68.20 -24.87 -39.05
N LYS A 3 -68.21 -23.81 -38.24
CA LYS A 3 -67.19 -22.71 -38.11
C LYS A 3 -66.88 -21.94 -39.40
N SER A 4 -67.15 -20.62 -39.41
CA SER A 4 -66.21 -19.52 -39.77
C SER A 4 -66.93 -18.18 -39.52
N LEU A 5 -66.61 -17.37 -38.51
CA LEU A 5 -65.44 -16.47 -38.30
C LEU A 5 -65.40 -15.30 -39.31
N LEU A 6 -65.59 -14.07 -38.82
CA LEU A 6 -64.56 -13.02 -38.81
C LEU A 6 -65.08 -11.74 -38.13
N LEU A 7 -64.43 -11.33 -37.03
CA LEU A 7 -64.41 -9.93 -36.62
C LEU A 7 -63.05 -9.57 -36.00
N LEU A 8 -62.43 -8.58 -36.65
CA LEU A 8 -61.62 -7.47 -36.14
C LEU A 8 -60.29 -7.65 -35.39
N PHE A 9 -59.37 -6.83 -35.91
CA PHE A 9 -58.41 -5.95 -35.25
C PHE A 9 -57.04 -6.50 -34.86
N SER A 10 -56.11 -6.19 -35.76
CA SER A 10 -54.70 -5.88 -35.53
C SER A 10 -54.46 -4.95 -34.33
N LEU A 11 -53.61 -5.38 -33.41
CA LEU A 11 -52.87 -4.50 -32.50
C LEU A 11 -51.38 -4.89 -32.52
N ALA A 12 -50.55 -3.88 -32.70
CA ALA A 12 -49.11 -3.99 -32.87
C ALA A 12 -48.36 -4.15 -31.53
N LEU A 13 -47.29 -4.94 -31.60
CA LEU A 13 -45.96 -4.79 -30.98
C LEU A 13 -45.87 -4.27 -29.53
N PHE A 14 -45.33 -5.12 -28.64
CA PHE A 14 -44.10 -4.83 -27.90
C PHE A 14 -43.34 -6.14 -27.62
N THR A 15 -42.16 -6.26 -28.21
CA THR A 15 -41.16 -7.28 -27.86
C THR A 15 -40.53 -6.90 -26.53
N ALA A 16 -40.93 -7.55 -25.45
CA ALA A 16 -40.16 -7.60 -24.20
C ALA A 16 -39.23 -8.82 -24.29
N CYS A 17 -37.93 -8.58 -24.47
CA CYS A 17 -36.93 -9.61 -24.21
C CYS A 17 -36.84 -9.81 -22.71
N SER A 18 -37.43 -10.90 -22.21
CA SER A 18 -37.11 -11.46 -20.90
C SER A 18 -35.78 -12.21 -21.02
N GLY A 19 -34.69 -11.54 -20.67
CA GLY A 19 -33.38 -12.16 -20.49
C GLY A 19 -33.04 -12.17 -19.00
N ASP A 20 -33.71 -13.02 -18.24
CA ASP A 20 -33.30 -13.33 -16.86
C ASP A 20 -32.73 -14.74 -16.86
N SER A 21 -31.44 -14.85 -16.58
CA SER A 21 -30.81 -15.96 -15.85
C SER A 21 -29.34 -15.62 -15.65
N ASN A 22 -29.08 -15.07 -14.46
CA ASN A 22 -27.80 -15.11 -13.76
C ASN A 22 -26.98 -16.37 -14.09
N THR A 23 -25.87 -16.16 -14.78
CA THR A 23 -24.63 -16.86 -14.46
C THR A 23 -23.64 -15.80 -14.03
N GLN A 24 -23.68 -15.48 -12.73
CA GLN A 24 -22.52 -14.89 -12.07
C GLN A 24 -21.40 -15.92 -12.17
N SER A 25 -20.52 -15.74 -13.15
CA SER A 25 -19.16 -16.21 -13.05
C SER A 25 -18.52 -15.45 -11.90
N VAL A 26 -18.47 -16.08 -10.73
CA VAL A 26 -17.57 -15.70 -9.64
C VAL A 26 -16.17 -15.95 -10.18
N ASN A 27 -15.60 -14.93 -10.82
CA ASN A 27 -14.16 -14.85 -11.00
C ASN A 27 -13.63 -14.23 -9.72
N ASP A 28 -13.24 -15.11 -8.81
CA ASP A 28 -12.23 -14.83 -7.80
C ASP A 28 -10.89 -14.74 -8.56
N ASP A 29 -10.68 -13.65 -9.29
CA ASP A 29 -9.44 -13.37 -9.99
C ASP A 29 -8.95 -11.99 -9.60
N GLN A 30 -7.68 -11.97 -9.20
CA GLN A 30 -6.88 -10.82 -8.82
C GLN A 30 -7.01 -9.71 -9.87
N GLN A 31 -7.92 -8.76 -9.66
CA GLN A 31 -8.00 -7.60 -10.51
C GLN A 31 -6.76 -6.74 -10.22
N LEU A 32 -5.85 -6.66 -11.19
CA LEU A 32 -4.72 -5.73 -11.12
C LEU A 32 -5.28 -4.35 -10.76
N PRO A 33 -4.73 -3.69 -9.73
CA PRO A 33 -5.30 -2.45 -9.24
C PRO A 33 -5.23 -1.40 -10.35
N THR A 34 -6.40 -1.00 -10.84
CA THR A 34 -6.54 -0.05 -11.96
C THR A 34 -6.43 1.40 -11.53
N ALA A 35 -6.45 1.65 -10.22
CA ALA A 35 -6.28 2.97 -9.62
C ALA A 35 -4.81 3.19 -9.23
N ASN A 36 -4.32 4.43 -9.27
CA ASN A 36 -3.02 4.77 -8.70
C ASN A 36 -3.05 4.62 -7.17
N LYS A 37 -2.40 3.58 -6.67
CA LYS A 37 -2.33 3.28 -5.24
C LYS A 37 -0.90 3.10 -4.75
N VAL A 38 -0.68 3.44 -3.50
CA VAL A 38 0.55 3.14 -2.77
C VAL A 38 0.19 2.31 -1.56
N LEU A 39 0.92 1.22 -1.34
CA LEU A 39 0.81 0.38 -0.17
C LEU A 39 1.92 0.77 0.79
N LEU A 40 1.54 1.09 2.03
CA LEU A 40 2.44 1.41 3.14
C LEU A 40 2.35 0.26 4.16
N LEU A 41 3.43 -0.47 4.38
CA LEU A 41 3.49 -1.60 5.34
C LEU A 41 4.48 -1.27 6.45
N LYS A 42 4.09 -1.52 7.70
CA LYS A 42 4.90 -1.27 8.90
C LYS A 42 5.52 -2.59 9.38
N VAL A 43 6.83 -2.58 9.59
CA VAL A 43 7.61 -3.73 10.06
C VAL A 43 8.51 -3.26 11.21
N ASP A 44 8.40 -3.90 12.35
CA ASP A 44 9.20 -3.57 13.54
C ASP A 44 10.70 -3.74 13.25
N LEU A 45 11.51 -2.75 13.65
CA LEU A 45 12.94 -2.70 13.33
C LEU A 45 13.73 -3.88 13.89
N LEU A 46 13.42 -4.33 15.12
CA LEU A 46 14.26 -5.28 15.84
C LEU A 46 13.83 -6.73 15.63
N THR A 47 12.52 -6.95 15.56
CA THR A 47 11.89 -8.27 15.49
C THR A 47 11.52 -8.67 14.07
N ASN A 48 11.45 -7.71 13.14
CA ASN A 48 10.89 -7.89 11.81
C ASN A 48 9.45 -8.45 11.87
N ALA A 49 8.69 -8.09 12.90
CA ALA A 49 7.28 -8.42 12.95
C ALA A 49 6.52 -7.50 11.99
N PHE A 50 5.63 -8.06 11.16
CA PHE A 50 4.67 -7.26 10.42
C PHE A 50 3.62 -6.69 11.38
N GLU A 51 3.51 -5.36 11.44
CA GLU A 51 2.66 -4.66 12.40
C GLU A 51 1.38 -4.08 11.79
N GLY A 52 1.24 -4.15 10.47
CA GLY A 52 0.06 -3.68 9.75
C GLY A 52 0.41 -2.78 8.57
N GLY A 53 -0.61 -2.17 7.96
CA GLY A 53 -0.38 -1.30 6.80
C GLY A 53 -1.61 -0.58 6.28
N LYS A 54 -1.45 0.14 5.19
CA LYS A 54 -2.52 0.92 4.56
C LYS A 54 -2.35 0.97 3.05
N GLU A 55 -3.44 0.79 2.32
CA GLU A 55 -3.53 1.21 0.92
C GLU A 55 -4.02 2.65 0.85
N LEU A 56 -3.24 3.50 0.19
CA LEU A 56 -3.55 4.89 -0.11
C LEU A 56 -3.87 5.00 -1.60
N THR A 57 -4.88 5.80 -1.95
CA THR A 57 -5.31 6.03 -3.34
C THR A 57 -5.02 7.47 -3.72
N PHE A 58 -4.42 7.67 -4.88
CA PHE A 58 -3.97 8.95 -5.39
C PHE A 58 -4.57 9.24 -6.78
N PRO A 59 -4.54 10.49 -7.26
CA PRO A 59 -4.80 10.83 -8.65
C PRO A 59 -3.88 10.05 -9.60
N ASP A 60 -4.34 9.69 -10.79
CA ASP A 60 -3.57 8.88 -11.73
C ASP A 60 -2.20 9.51 -12.10
N ASN A 61 -1.13 8.73 -11.94
CA ASN A 61 0.22 9.10 -12.35
C ASN A 61 1.04 7.86 -12.75
N GLY A 62 1.88 8.00 -13.79
CA GLY A 62 2.73 6.90 -14.29
C GLY A 62 4.10 6.83 -13.62
N ASN A 63 4.56 7.92 -12.99
CA ASN A 63 5.80 7.98 -12.23
C ASN A 63 5.49 7.93 -10.74
N PHE A 64 6.48 7.52 -9.94
CA PHE A 64 6.36 7.51 -8.49
C PHE A 64 7.69 7.89 -7.87
N THR A 65 7.74 9.12 -7.34
CA THR A 65 8.88 9.65 -6.62
C THR A 65 8.44 10.09 -5.23
N ILE A 66 9.26 9.75 -4.23
CA ILE A 66 9.02 10.16 -2.84
C ILE A 66 10.00 11.28 -2.51
N SER A 67 9.46 12.45 -2.17
CA SER A 67 10.23 13.53 -1.57
C SER A 67 9.92 13.63 -0.07
N THR A 68 10.80 14.30 0.66
CA THR A 68 10.68 14.45 2.11
C THR A 68 10.66 15.92 2.50
N ASP A 69 9.72 16.29 3.37
CA ASP A 69 9.81 17.50 4.17
C ASP A 69 10.22 17.07 5.58
N PHE A 70 11.43 17.44 6.00
CA PHE A 70 12.03 16.98 7.24
C PHE A 70 12.43 18.15 8.11
N ASN A 71 11.85 18.22 9.30
CA ASN A 71 12.15 19.21 10.32
C ASN A 71 12.91 18.51 11.46
N PRO A 72 14.25 18.67 11.58
CA PRO A 72 15.03 18.00 12.60
C PRO A 72 14.61 18.45 14.01
N ALA A 73 14.52 17.50 14.93
CA ALA A 73 14.09 17.78 16.30
C ALA A 73 15.20 18.44 17.12
N GLY A 74 14.94 19.68 17.58
CA GLY A 74 15.64 20.27 18.73
C GLY A 74 15.03 19.79 20.04
N ASP A 75 13.76 20.15 20.25
CA ASP A 75 12.85 19.51 21.21
C ASP A 75 11.75 18.73 20.47
N PHE A 76 11.22 19.34 19.41
CA PHE A 76 10.20 18.79 18.51
C PHE A 76 10.66 18.95 17.07
N GLY A 77 10.38 17.95 16.25
CA GLY A 77 10.57 17.90 14.82
C GLY A 77 9.53 16.98 14.21
N ASP A 78 9.60 16.80 12.91
CA ASP A 78 8.65 15.98 12.15
C ASP A 78 9.24 15.57 10.81
N ILE A 79 8.58 14.61 10.18
CA ILE A 79 8.88 14.21 8.82
C ILE A 79 7.59 13.92 8.06
N THR A 80 7.53 14.37 6.81
CA THR A 80 6.47 14.07 5.88
C THR A 80 7.04 13.46 4.61
N LEU A 81 6.54 12.29 4.21
CA LEU A 81 6.80 11.70 2.90
C LEU A 81 5.72 12.12 1.93
N ILE A 82 6.12 12.64 0.77
CA ILE A 82 5.23 13.23 -0.23
C ILE A 82 5.40 12.44 -1.53
N TYR A 83 4.27 12.01 -2.12
CA TYR A 83 4.22 11.57 -3.51
C TYR A 83 4.38 12.81 -4.39
N GLU A 84 5.58 13.02 -4.91
CA GLU A 84 6.00 14.27 -5.54
C GLU A 84 5.10 14.68 -6.72
N GLU A 85 4.78 13.73 -7.60
CA GLU A 85 4.09 14.02 -8.85
C GLU A 85 2.61 14.43 -8.68
N VAL A 86 2.01 14.08 -7.54
CA VAL A 86 0.64 14.48 -7.19
C VAL A 86 0.59 15.44 -6.00
N SER A 87 1.73 15.70 -5.36
CA SER A 87 1.86 16.57 -4.18
C SER A 87 0.96 16.17 -3.02
N GLU A 88 0.84 14.87 -2.76
CA GLU A 88 0.01 14.32 -1.68
C GLU A 88 0.83 13.50 -0.69
N THR A 89 0.41 13.49 0.58
CA THR A 89 1.11 12.81 1.67
C THR A 89 0.97 11.28 1.58
N ILE A 90 2.08 10.58 1.76
CA ILE A 90 2.14 9.12 1.92
C ILE A 90 2.23 8.76 3.41
N PHE A 91 3.03 9.52 4.15
CA PHE A 91 3.30 9.32 5.58
C PHE A 91 3.61 10.66 6.24
N ALA A 92 3.21 10.84 7.49
CA ALA A 92 3.70 11.92 8.34
C ALA A 92 3.83 11.44 9.79
N GLY A 93 4.83 11.95 10.50
CA GLY A 93 5.05 11.61 11.90
C GLY A 93 5.93 12.60 12.66
N ASP A 94 5.70 12.69 13.96
CA ASP A 94 6.43 13.54 14.89
C ASP A 94 7.75 12.91 15.33
N ILE A 95 8.78 13.73 15.56
CA ILE A 95 10.07 13.30 16.11
C ILE A 95 10.33 14.12 17.37
N ILE A 96 10.46 13.47 18.51
CA ILE A 96 10.59 14.17 19.81
C ILE A 96 11.92 13.85 20.47
N TRP A 97 12.64 14.88 20.92
CA TRP A 97 13.86 14.70 21.70
C TRP A 97 13.53 14.20 23.11
N MET A 98 14.12 13.07 23.52
CA MET A 98 13.83 12.43 24.81
C MET A 98 12.32 12.20 25.07
N GLY A 99 11.54 12.02 24.01
CA GLY A 99 10.13 11.67 24.06
C GLY A 99 9.78 10.73 22.93
N LEU A 100 8.51 10.32 22.88
CA LEU A 100 7.98 9.46 21.83
C LEU A 100 7.03 10.27 20.96
N GLY A 101 7.45 10.54 19.73
CA GLY A 101 6.56 11.03 18.68
C GLY A 101 5.59 9.95 18.20
N GLN A 102 4.74 10.29 17.26
CA GLN A 102 3.73 9.38 16.73
C GLN A 102 3.54 9.60 15.24
N MET A 103 3.12 8.55 14.53
CA MET A 103 2.62 8.70 13.17
C MET A 103 1.32 9.51 13.20
N THR A 104 1.27 10.58 12.42
CA THR A 104 0.12 11.49 12.28
C THR A 104 -0.63 11.25 10.97
N PHE A 105 0.03 10.70 9.96
CA PHE A 105 -0.60 10.21 8.73
C PHE A 105 0.03 8.88 8.25
N PRO A 106 -0.79 7.89 7.83
CA PRO A 106 -2.24 7.87 7.91
C PRO A 106 -2.73 7.87 9.37
N GLU A 107 -3.92 8.40 9.63
CA GLU A 107 -4.50 8.46 11.00
C GLU A 107 -4.66 7.08 11.65
N SER A 108 -4.71 6.03 10.83
CA SER A 108 -4.74 4.63 11.25
C SER A 108 -4.24 3.71 10.13
N ILE A 109 -3.67 2.58 10.53
CA ILE A 109 -3.32 1.46 9.67
C ILE A 109 -4.18 0.24 10.04
N ASN A 110 -4.39 -0.64 9.08
CA ASN A 110 -5.05 -1.92 9.28
C ASN A 110 -4.10 -2.86 10.04
N THR A 111 -4.63 -3.69 10.95
CA THR A 111 -3.83 -4.64 11.73
C THR A 111 -3.42 -5.84 10.85
N PRO A 112 -2.40 -6.63 11.25
CA PRO A 112 -1.93 -7.77 10.46
C PRO A 112 -3.02 -8.77 10.08
N GLU A 113 -4.00 -8.99 10.95
CA GLU A 113 -5.11 -9.94 10.74
C GLU A 113 -6.08 -9.50 9.64
N GLU A 114 -6.07 -8.22 9.26
CA GLU A 114 -6.90 -7.70 8.17
C GLU A 114 -6.29 -7.99 6.79
N PHE A 115 -5.04 -8.43 6.73
CA PHE A 115 -4.38 -8.79 5.49
C PHE A 115 -4.57 -10.27 5.15
N THR A 116 -4.97 -10.54 3.92
CA THR A 116 -5.05 -11.91 3.41
C THR A 116 -3.64 -12.45 3.15
N VAL A 117 -3.34 -13.62 3.72
CA VAL A 117 -2.08 -14.33 3.50
C VAL A 117 -2.20 -15.38 2.40
N ILE A 118 -1.10 -15.64 1.70
CA ILE A 118 -0.96 -16.67 0.67
C ILE A 118 0.06 -17.73 1.08
N GLN A 119 -0.14 -18.95 0.58
CA GLN A 119 0.71 -20.11 0.92
C GLN A 119 2.10 -20.05 0.30
N ASN A 120 2.22 -19.42 -0.87
CA ASN A 120 3.48 -19.27 -1.59
C ASN A 120 3.89 -17.80 -1.52
N PRO A 121 4.85 -17.43 -0.65
CA PRO A 121 5.32 -16.06 -0.55
C PRO A 121 5.95 -15.58 -1.85
N VAL A 122 5.85 -14.27 -2.10
CA VAL A 122 6.52 -13.61 -3.21
C VAL A 122 8.03 -13.70 -2.99
N SER A 123 8.76 -14.23 -3.98
CA SER A 123 10.22 -14.28 -3.92
C SER A 123 10.81 -12.89 -3.75
N GLN A 124 11.85 -12.78 -2.93
CA GLN A 124 12.53 -11.51 -2.73
C GLN A 124 13.08 -10.98 -4.05
N PRO A 125 12.81 -9.70 -4.37
CA PRO A 125 13.45 -9.02 -5.49
C PRO A 125 14.96 -8.85 -5.26
N ASP A 126 15.69 -8.55 -6.33
CA ASP A 126 17.10 -8.19 -6.21
C ASP A 126 17.25 -6.94 -5.31
N GLU A 127 18.31 -6.88 -4.49
CA GLU A 127 18.56 -5.75 -3.59
C GLU A 127 18.61 -4.40 -4.33
N SER A 128 19.01 -4.38 -5.60
CA SER A 128 18.99 -3.17 -6.43
C SER A 128 17.59 -2.63 -6.71
N GLN A 129 16.53 -3.42 -6.48
CA GLN A 129 15.15 -2.96 -6.56
C GLN A 129 14.68 -2.26 -5.28
N PHE A 130 15.44 -2.33 -4.19
CA PHE A 130 15.18 -1.54 -2.99
C PHE A 130 15.79 -0.15 -3.14
N ALA A 131 15.09 0.86 -2.63
CA ALA A 131 15.55 2.24 -2.58
C ALA A 131 15.29 2.79 -1.18
N LEU A 132 16.28 3.44 -0.58
CA LEU A 132 16.06 4.15 0.67
C LEU A 132 15.44 5.51 0.39
N VAL A 133 14.39 5.84 1.12
CA VAL A 133 13.84 7.19 1.13
C VAL A 133 14.87 8.10 1.80
N SER A 134 15.41 9.04 1.04
CA SER A 134 16.42 9.97 1.52
C SER A 134 15.80 10.92 2.54
N VAL A 135 16.49 11.17 3.65
CA VAL A 135 16.17 12.23 4.61
C VAL A 135 17.36 13.19 4.59
N ASP A 136 17.12 14.51 4.60
CA ASP A 136 18.16 15.52 4.30
C ASP A 136 19.27 15.65 5.36
N GLU A 137 19.15 15.01 6.52
CA GLU A 137 20.26 14.84 7.46
C GLU A 137 21.05 13.57 7.11
N PRO A 138 22.39 13.57 7.18
CA PRO A 138 23.16 12.33 7.09
C PRO A 138 22.76 11.46 8.28
N ALA A 139 21.82 10.56 8.05
CA ALA A 139 21.36 9.62 9.03
C ALA A 139 22.54 8.69 9.36
N THR A 140 23.27 9.03 10.41
CA THR A 140 24.37 8.23 10.99
C THR A 140 23.83 7.03 11.76
N SER A 141 22.58 6.63 11.49
CA SER A 141 21.95 5.47 12.09
C SER A 141 22.70 4.22 11.63
N PRO A 142 23.21 3.38 12.57
CA PRO A 142 23.86 2.12 12.23
C PRO A 142 22.90 1.17 11.51
N PHE A 143 21.59 1.36 11.65
CA PHE A 143 20.58 0.56 10.97
C PHE A 143 20.48 0.85 9.46
N LEU A 144 21.12 1.92 8.97
CA LEU A 144 21.15 2.25 7.54
C LEU A 144 22.41 1.73 6.82
N SER A 145 23.46 1.34 7.55
CA SER A 145 24.68 0.80 6.94
C SER A 145 24.59 -0.69 6.61
N ASP A 146 23.79 -1.44 7.37
CA ASP A 146 23.69 -2.90 7.29
C ASP A 146 22.21 -3.34 7.36
N ILE A 147 21.43 -2.98 6.34
CA ILE A 147 20.00 -3.30 6.27
C ILE A 147 19.81 -4.78 5.94
N ASP A 148 19.01 -5.48 6.76
CA ASP A 148 18.58 -6.86 6.49
C ASP A 148 17.33 -6.87 5.59
N TYR A 149 17.57 -6.68 4.28
CA TYR A 149 16.49 -6.68 3.28
C TYR A 149 15.70 -7.99 3.26
N GLU A 150 16.35 -9.12 3.56
CA GLU A 150 15.70 -10.43 3.58
C GLU A 150 14.73 -10.55 4.74
N ALA A 151 15.13 -10.17 5.95
CA ALA A 151 14.24 -10.19 7.10
C ALA A 151 13.03 -9.27 6.89
N ILE A 152 13.26 -8.03 6.45
CA ILE A 152 12.18 -7.06 6.17
C ILE A 152 11.22 -7.62 5.11
N TRP A 153 11.74 -8.13 3.99
CA TRP A 153 10.91 -8.66 2.92
C TRP A 153 10.14 -9.91 3.37
N SER A 154 10.79 -10.83 4.09
CA SER A 154 10.16 -12.06 4.55
C SER A 154 8.91 -11.80 5.40
N SER A 155 8.92 -10.70 6.16
CA SER A 155 7.82 -10.23 7.02
C SER A 155 6.53 -9.93 6.27
N ILE A 156 6.64 -9.50 5.01
CA ILE A 156 5.50 -9.06 4.19
C ILE A 156 5.28 -9.91 2.93
N SER A 157 6.23 -10.78 2.59
CA SER A 157 6.25 -11.54 1.33
C SER A 157 5.06 -12.47 1.15
N ASN A 158 4.41 -12.91 2.24
CA ASN A 158 3.25 -13.79 2.22
C ASN A 158 1.91 -13.04 2.14
N LEU A 159 1.90 -11.71 2.00
CA LEU A 159 0.67 -10.94 1.88
C LEU A 159 0.16 -10.97 0.43
N ALA A 160 -1.13 -11.27 0.25
CA ALA A 160 -1.78 -11.30 -1.07
C ALA A 160 -1.66 -9.96 -1.80
N VAL A 161 -1.77 -8.85 -1.06
CA VAL A 161 -1.64 -7.49 -1.60
C VAL A 161 -0.22 -7.19 -2.08
N VAL A 162 0.81 -7.72 -1.41
CA VAL A 162 2.20 -7.58 -1.86
C VAL A 162 2.38 -8.27 -3.21
N LYS A 163 1.86 -9.49 -3.35
CA LYS A 163 1.85 -10.20 -4.63
C LYS A 163 1.16 -9.38 -5.73
N GLN A 164 -0.04 -8.86 -5.45
CA GLN A 164 -0.80 -8.06 -6.40
C GLN A 164 -0.02 -6.82 -6.88
N TYR A 165 0.63 -6.09 -5.96
CA TYR A 165 1.42 -4.91 -6.29
C TYR A 165 2.68 -5.25 -7.10
N ARG A 166 3.35 -6.37 -6.78
CA ARG A 166 4.52 -6.83 -7.55
C ARG A 166 4.14 -7.33 -8.93
N GLU A 167 2.96 -7.92 -9.11
CA GLU A 167 2.49 -8.36 -10.42
C GLU A 167 1.99 -7.20 -11.29
N SER A 168 1.40 -6.15 -10.69
CA SER A 168 0.94 -4.98 -11.44
C SER A 168 2.05 -4.03 -11.83
N ASN A 169 3.12 -3.94 -11.03
CA ASN A 169 4.27 -3.09 -11.30
C ASN A 169 5.59 -3.80 -10.95
N PRO A 170 6.01 -4.79 -11.76
CA PRO A 170 7.14 -5.67 -11.45
C PRO A 170 8.50 -4.96 -11.37
N ASP A 171 8.63 -3.84 -12.08
CA ASP A 171 9.88 -3.06 -12.16
C ASP A 171 9.93 -1.91 -11.15
N ALA A 172 8.82 -1.59 -10.47
CA ALA A 172 8.81 -0.53 -9.46
C ALA A 172 9.78 -0.82 -8.32
N LYS A 173 10.44 0.25 -7.87
CA LYS A 173 11.28 0.22 -6.67
C LYS A 173 10.45 -0.07 -5.43
N ILE A 174 11.06 -0.81 -4.51
CA ILE A 174 10.56 -1.02 -3.16
C ILE A 174 11.21 0.06 -2.31
N ASN A 175 10.43 1.05 -1.88
CA ASN A 175 10.98 2.13 -1.09
C ASN A 175 10.97 1.74 0.39
N LEU A 176 12.10 1.89 1.07
CA LEU A 176 12.25 1.66 2.50
C LEU A 176 12.48 2.98 3.21
N PHE A 177 11.71 3.21 4.26
CA PHE A 177 11.83 4.38 5.12
C PHE A 177 11.94 3.92 6.58
N LEU A 178 13.04 4.27 7.24
CA LEU A 178 13.19 4.03 8.68
C LEU A 178 12.62 5.22 9.44
N TYR A 179 11.53 4.99 10.18
CA TYR A 179 10.94 6.01 11.02
C TYR A 179 11.44 5.89 12.46
N THR A 180 12.02 6.98 12.96
CA THR A 180 12.54 7.08 14.33
C THR A 180 11.79 8.19 15.08
N PRO A 181 10.67 7.89 15.78
CA PRO A 181 9.85 8.91 16.45
C PRO A 181 10.53 9.56 17.68
N SER A 182 11.69 9.05 18.08
CA SER A 182 12.45 9.51 19.24
C SER A 182 13.92 9.71 18.88
N VAL A 183 14.51 10.84 19.31
CA VAL A 183 15.95 11.14 19.16
C VAL A 183 16.60 11.52 20.50
N GLY A 184 17.93 11.49 20.58
CA GLY A 184 18.68 11.71 21.81
C GLY A 184 19.02 10.40 22.51
N VAL A 185 18.20 9.98 23.48
CA VAL A 185 18.31 8.62 24.05
C VAL A 185 17.85 7.60 23.01
N GLY A 186 16.64 7.81 22.45
CA GLY A 186 16.01 6.93 21.47
C GLY A 186 15.81 5.50 21.97
N ASP A 187 14.72 4.84 21.57
CA ASP A 187 14.58 3.40 21.78
C ASP A 187 14.33 2.73 20.43
N PRO A 188 15.30 1.96 19.88
CA PRO A 188 15.10 1.20 18.66
C PRO A 188 13.90 0.23 18.70
N ALA A 189 13.40 -0.14 19.89
CA ALA A 189 12.18 -0.92 20.04
C ALA A 189 10.89 -0.13 19.72
N GLU A 190 10.97 1.17 19.52
CA GLU A 190 9.87 2.05 19.10
C GLU A 190 10.01 2.48 17.63
N TRP A 191 10.99 1.94 16.90
CA TRP A 191 11.32 2.33 15.54
C TRP A 191 10.83 1.29 14.54
N ASP A 192 10.45 1.74 13.36
CA ASP A 192 9.83 0.89 12.36
C ASP A 192 10.37 1.15 10.97
N TRP A 193 10.48 0.07 10.20
CA TRP A 193 10.57 0.15 8.77
C TRP A 193 9.19 0.31 8.16
N PHE A 194 9.08 1.28 7.26
CA PHE A 194 7.98 1.38 6.32
C PHE A 194 8.43 0.85 4.96
N VAL A 195 7.76 -0.20 4.49
CA VAL A 195 7.92 -0.76 3.14
C VAL A 195 6.82 -0.18 2.26
N ILE A 196 7.23 0.54 1.21
CA ILE A 196 6.33 1.32 0.36
C ILE A 196 6.36 0.75 -1.06
N LEU A 197 5.21 0.25 -1.52
CA LEU A 197 5.04 -0.33 -2.85
C LEU A 197 4.07 0.50 -3.69
N LYS A 198 4.44 0.76 -4.94
CA LYS A 198 3.57 1.34 -5.95
C LYS A 198 3.02 0.23 -6.84
N ASN A 199 1.72 0.28 -7.12
CA ASN A 199 1.05 -0.67 -8.00
C ASN A 199 1.15 -0.33 -9.48
#